data_AF-A0A031LSN4-F1
#
_entry.id   AF-A0A031LSN4-F1
#
_cell.length_a   1.000
_cell.length_b   1.000
_cell.length_c   1.000
_cell.angle_alpha   90.00
_cell.angle_beta   90.00
_cell.angle_gamma   90.00
#
_symmetry.space_group_name_H-M   'P 1'
#
loop_
_entity.id
_entity.type
_entity.pdbx_description
1 polymer ?
#
loop_
_entity_poly.entity_id
_entity_poly.type
_entity_poly.pdbx_seq_one_letter_code
_entity_poly.pdbx_strand_id
1 'polypeptide(L)'
;MMDINKEREAFERFKAEKIGIAYDELKTDLDDCERRFGKRYAGWNFSDDWELWQAVKAQAVPEGFVLVSKELPETIAEAMALERVPKPFGETDPVWIEISERSYRDSLLRKKWDLWRDYKAMLEAQEPSND
;
A
#
# COMPACT_ATOMS: atom_id res chain seq x y z
N MET A 1 -2.02 2.77 -0.12
CA MET A 1 -2.80 3.97 0.26
C MET A 1 -2.00 4.70 1.32
N MET A 2 -1.66 5.97 1.08
CA MET A 2 -0.87 6.78 2.00
C MET A 2 -1.68 6.98 3.29
N ASP A 3 -1.12 6.60 4.44
CA ASP A 3 -1.76 6.80 5.74
C ASP A 3 -1.62 8.27 6.11
N ILE A 4 -2.72 9.01 5.93
CA ILE A 4 -2.75 10.46 6.15
C ILE A 4 -2.35 10.84 7.58
N ASN A 5 -2.59 9.98 8.58
CA ASN A 5 -2.21 10.26 9.96
C ASN A 5 -0.71 10.14 10.17
N LYS A 6 -0.06 9.15 9.55
CA LYS A 6 1.40 9.01 9.59
C LYS A 6 2.11 10.16 8.89
N GLU A 7 1.57 10.61 7.77
CA GLU A 7 2.15 11.71 6.99
C GLU A 7 1.95 13.05 7.67
N ARG A 8 0.81 13.22 8.35
CA ARG A 8 0.56 14.36 9.23
C ARG A 8 1.57 14.40 10.40
N GLU A 9 1.81 13.27 11.05
CA GLU A 9 2.83 13.18 12.10
C GLU A 9 4.24 13.47 11.57
N ALA A 10 4.60 12.94 10.38
CA ALA A 10 5.89 13.19 9.76
C ALA A 10 6.11 14.69 9.47
N PHE A 11 5.09 15.36 8.93
CA PHE A 11 5.09 16.80 8.72
C PHE A 11 5.26 17.58 10.04
N GLU A 12 4.50 17.22 11.08
CA GLU A 12 4.57 17.91 12.38
C GLU A 12 5.93 17.72 13.06
N ARG A 13 6.52 16.53 12.98
CA ARG A 13 7.89 16.28 13.47
C ARG A 13 8.92 17.11 12.70
N PHE A 14 8.80 17.19 11.38
CA PHE A 14 9.65 18.05 10.56
C PHE A 14 9.53 19.53 10.96
N LYS A 15 8.30 20.02 11.20
CA LYS A 15 8.07 21.39 11.66
C LYS A 15 8.66 21.63 13.05
N ALA A 16 8.47 20.70 14.00
CA ALA A 16 9.03 20.79 15.34
C ALA A 16 10.57 20.90 15.29
N GLU A 17 11.23 20.06 14.47
CA GLU A 17 12.67 20.11 14.24
C GLU A 17 13.11 21.47 13.68
N LYS A 18 12.41 22.01 12.68
CA LYS A 18 12.76 23.31 12.07
C LYS A 18 12.57 24.50 13.00
N ILE A 19 11.60 24.42 13.91
CA ILE A 19 11.30 25.48 14.89
C ILE A 19 12.18 25.31 16.14
N GLY A 20 12.80 24.14 16.33
CA GLY A 20 13.69 23.86 17.45
C GLY A 20 12.96 23.52 18.75
N ILE A 21 11.74 22.97 18.65
CA ILE A 21 10.91 22.56 19.80
C ILE A 21 10.69 21.04 19.79
N ALA A 22 10.33 20.49 20.95
CA ALA A 22 9.96 19.08 21.03
C ALA A 22 8.64 18.82 20.26
N TYR A 23 8.54 17.67 19.61
CA TYR A 23 7.31 17.29 18.90
C TYR A 23 6.09 17.25 19.84
N ASP A 24 6.24 16.74 21.06
CA ASP A 24 5.13 16.65 22.02
C ASP A 24 4.62 18.05 22.47
N GLU A 25 5.52 19.03 22.51
CA GLU A 25 5.18 20.43 22.79
C GLU A 25 4.37 21.02 21.63
N LEU A 26 4.86 20.90 20.39
CA LEU A 26 4.14 21.34 19.20
C LEU A 26 2.78 20.63 19.07
N LYS A 27 2.75 19.32 19.33
CA LYS A 27 1.53 18.51 19.23
C LYS A 27 0.45 19.00 20.19
N THR A 28 0.84 19.32 21.43
CA THR A 28 -0.08 19.85 22.43
C THR A 28 -0.72 21.17 21.97
N ASP A 29 0.07 22.07 21.40
CA ASP A 29 -0.43 23.35 20.87
C ASP A 29 -1.36 23.16 19.67
N LEU A 30 -1.03 22.24 18.76
CA LEU A 30 -1.86 21.91 17.60
C LEU A 30 -3.18 21.24 18.01
N ASP A 31 -3.15 20.35 19.00
CA ASP A 31 -4.33 19.70 19.56
C ASP A 31 -5.25 20.72 20.24
N ASP A 32 -4.68 21.70 20.96
CA ASP A 32 -5.45 22.79 21.57
C ASP A 32 -6.02 23.75 20.53
N CYS A 33 -5.27 24.06 19.45
CA CYS A 33 -5.77 24.82 18.32
C CYS A 33 -6.96 24.12 17.63
N GLU A 34 -6.83 22.83 17.35
CA GLU A 34 -7.88 22.02 16.75
C GLU A 34 -9.14 22.01 17.61
N ARG A 35 -8.97 21.82 18.93
CA ARG A 35 -10.07 21.85 19.90
C ARG A 35 -10.77 23.21 19.97
N ARG A 36 -10.02 24.32 19.93
CA ARG A 36 -10.58 25.67 20.10
C ARG A 36 -11.18 26.25 18.82
N PHE A 37 -10.58 25.96 17.67
CA PHE A 37 -10.89 26.62 16.40
C PHE A 37 -11.43 25.66 15.33
N GLY A 38 -11.50 24.35 15.61
CA GLY A 38 -11.88 23.34 14.62
C GLY A 38 -10.87 23.18 13.48
N LYS A 39 -9.69 23.79 13.62
CA LYS A 39 -8.61 23.81 12.64
C LYS A 39 -7.28 23.57 13.34
N ARG A 40 -6.61 22.48 12.97
CA ARG A 40 -5.30 22.11 13.54
C ARG A 40 -4.21 23.11 13.19
N TYR A 41 -4.17 23.57 11.94
CA TYR A 41 -3.19 24.52 11.43
C TYR A 41 -3.75 25.94 11.37
N ALA A 42 -4.33 26.40 12.48
CA ALA A 42 -4.97 27.72 12.57
C ALA A 42 -3.98 28.89 12.81
N GLY A 43 -2.70 28.60 13.06
CA GLY A 43 -1.66 29.59 13.33
C GLY A 43 -0.40 29.35 12.50
N TRP A 44 0.37 30.43 12.24
CA TRP A 44 1.55 30.45 11.37
C TRP A 44 1.27 29.90 9.95
N ASN A 45 2.26 29.91 9.06
CA ASN A 45 2.14 29.40 7.68
C ASN A 45 1.99 27.86 7.61
N PHE A 46 1.51 27.20 8.68
CA PHE A 46 1.41 25.73 8.76
C PHE A 46 0.39 25.17 7.77
N SER A 47 -0.70 25.90 7.48
CA SER A 47 -1.69 25.45 6.50
C SER A 47 -1.05 25.37 5.11
N ASP A 48 -0.38 26.44 4.68
CA ASP A 48 0.29 26.49 3.38
C ASP A 48 1.44 25.47 3.29
N ASP A 49 2.22 25.33 4.36
CA ASP A 49 3.30 24.35 4.45
C ASP A 49 2.77 22.91 4.37
N TRP A 50 1.60 22.64 4.96
CA TRP A 50 0.94 21.34 4.89
C TRP A 50 0.43 21.04 3.47
N GLU A 51 -0.20 22.01 2.82
CA GLU A 51 -0.63 21.88 1.42
C GLU A 51 0.56 21.62 0.49
N LEU A 52 1.67 22.35 0.68
CA LEU A 52 2.90 22.13 -0.08
C LEU A 52 3.52 20.76 0.20
N TRP A 53 3.57 20.33 1.47
CA TRP A 53 4.04 19.00 1.85
C TRP A 53 3.23 17.91 1.14
N GLN A 54 1.89 18.04 1.14
CA GLN A 54 1.01 17.12 0.44
C GLN A 54 1.24 17.12 -1.07
N ALA A 55 1.41 18.29 -1.70
CA ALA A 55 1.67 18.41 -3.13
C ALA A 55 3.00 17.76 -3.54
N VAL A 56 4.07 17.98 -2.78
CA VAL A 56 5.39 17.38 -3.04
C VAL A 56 5.34 15.86 -2.85
N LYS A 57 4.67 15.38 -1.79
CA LYS A 57 4.50 13.95 -1.55
C LYS A 57 3.62 13.27 -2.61
N ALA A 58 2.61 13.98 -3.13
CA ALA A 58 1.76 13.51 -4.21
C ALA A 58 2.51 13.43 -5.56
N GLN A 59 3.50 14.31 -5.79
CA GLN A 59 4.37 14.29 -6.98
C GLN A 59 5.44 13.18 -6.98
N ALA A 60 5.50 12.33 -5.95
CA ALA A 60 6.47 11.21 -5.92
C ALA A 60 6.24 10.16 -7.02
N VAL A 61 5.09 10.20 -7.71
CA VAL A 61 4.81 9.39 -8.91
C VAL A 61 4.60 10.36 -10.08
N PRO A 62 5.53 10.44 -11.04
CA PRO A 62 5.37 11.29 -12.22
C PRO A 62 4.10 10.95 -13.00
N GLU A 63 3.56 11.91 -13.74
CA GLU A 63 2.41 11.69 -14.60
C GLU A 63 2.72 10.58 -15.63
N GLY A 64 1.82 9.59 -15.74
CA GLY A 64 2.01 8.40 -16.58
C GLY A 64 2.65 7.20 -15.87
N PHE A 65 3.05 7.33 -14.60
CA PHE A 65 3.56 6.21 -13.79
C PHE A 65 2.50 5.73 -12.80
N VAL A 66 2.53 4.44 -12.48
CA VAL A 66 1.65 3.80 -11.48
C VAL A 66 2.52 3.19 -10.40
N LEU A 67 2.24 3.51 -9.14
CA LEU A 67 2.91 2.87 -8.02
C LEU A 67 2.38 1.43 -7.87
N VAL A 68 3.25 0.45 -8.08
CA VAL A 68 2.93 -0.96 -7.89
C VAL A 68 3.62 -1.47 -6.62
N SER A 69 2.94 -2.28 -5.81
CA SER A 69 3.53 -2.88 -4.61
C SER A 69 4.72 -3.76 -4.97
N LYS A 70 5.76 -3.82 -4.14
CA LYS A 70 6.92 -4.70 -4.39
C LYS A 70 6.57 -6.21 -4.39
N GLU A 71 5.45 -6.56 -3.78
CA GLU A 71 4.94 -7.93 -3.74
C GLU A 71 3.51 -7.97 -4.30
N LEU A 72 3.18 -9.04 -5.02
CA LEU A 72 1.82 -9.30 -5.49
C LEU A 72 0.95 -9.63 -4.26
N PRO A 73 -0.11 -8.85 -3.97
CA PRO A 73 -0.99 -9.13 -2.84
C PRO A 73 -1.62 -10.52 -2.95
N GLU A 74 -1.70 -11.22 -1.82
CA GLU A 74 -2.16 -12.61 -1.75
C GLU A 74 -3.56 -12.79 -2.35
N THR A 75 -4.47 -11.88 -2.01
CA THR A 75 -5.86 -11.88 -2.49
C THR A 75 -5.98 -11.72 -4.00
N ILE A 76 -5.10 -10.92 -4.62
CA ILE A 76 -5.04 -10.73 -6.07
C ILE A 76 -4.50 -11.99 -6.73
N ALA A 77 -3.43 -12.57 -6.18
CA ALA A 77 -2.84 -13.81 -6.67
C ALA A 77 -3.85 -14.98 -6.63
N GLU A 78 -4.65 -15.06 -5.56
CA GLU A 78 -5.73 -16.05 -5.43
C GLU A 78 -6.85 -15.84 -6.45
N ALA A 79 -7.36 -14.62 -6.61
CA ALA A 79 -8.38 -14.31 -7.60
C ALA A 79 -7.90 -14.65 -9.03
N MET A 80 -6.66 -14.27 -9.34
CA MET A 80 -5.99 -14.58 -10.60
C MET A 80 -5.74 -16.08 -10.83
N ALA A 81 -5.52 -16.85 -9.77
CA ALA A 81 -5.39 -18.30 -9.85
C ALA A 81 -6.76 -18.96 -10.09
N LEU A 82 -7.81 -18.52 -9.40
CA LEU A 82 -9.18 -19.02 -9.56
C LEU A 82 -9.73 -18.77 -10.97
N GLU A 83 -9.38 -17.63 -11.59
CA GLU A 83 -9.78 -17.33 -12.97
C GLU A 83 -9.08 -18.23 -13.99
N ARG A 84 -7.82 -18.63 -13.72
CA ARG A 84 -6.96 -19.33 -14.67
C ARG A 84 -6.94 -20.84 -14.51
N VAL A 85 -7.28 -21.36 -13.34
CA VAL A 85 -7.34 -22.80 -13.07
C VAL A 85 -8.78 -23.27 -13.32
N PRO A 86 -9.00 -24.18 -14.27
CA PRO A 86 -10.33 -24.69 -14.56
C PRO A 86 -10.87 -25.46 -13.34
N LYS A 87 -12.13 -25.21 -13.00
CA LYS A 87 -12.81 -25.97 -11.96
C LYS A 87 -13.00 -27.41 -12.40
N PRO A 88 -12.91 -28.38 -11.47
CA PRO A 88 -13.27 -29.76 -11.76
C PRO A 88 -14.73 -29.85 -12.21
N PHE A 89 -15.01 -30.76 -13.14
CA PHE A 89 -16.36 -31.03 -13.60
C PHE A 89 -17.20 -31.67 -12.47
N GLY A 90 -18.52 -31.49 -12.52
CA GLY A 90 -19.42 -32.11 -11.56
C GLY A 90 -19.34 -33.64 -11.65
N GLU A 91 -18.79 -34.26 -10.61
CA GLU A 91 -18.65 -35.72 -10.46
C GLU A 91 -19.50 -36.18 -9.28
N THR A 92 -20.03 -37.41 -9.34
CA THR A 92 -20.91 -37.96 -8.29
C THR A 92 -20.20 -39.02 -7.44
N ASP A 93 -19.13 -39.62 -7.97
CA ASP A 93 -18.34 -40.61 -7.22
C ASP A 93 -17.51 -39.94 -6.10
N PRO A 94 -17.71 -40.32 -4.82
CA PRO A 94 -17.01 -39.70 -3.68
C PRO A 94 -15.48 -39.75 -3.76
N VAL A 95 -14.91 -40.82 -4.31
CA VAL A 95 -13.45 -40.99 -4.43
C VAL A 95 -12.91 -40.05 -5.50
N TRP A 96 -13.63 -39.92 -6.62
CA TRP A 96 -13.24 -38.99 -7.69
C TRP A 96 -13.45 -37.52 -7.30
N ILE A 97 -14.46 -37.21 -6.50
CA ILE A 97 -14.64 -35.87 -5.90
C ILE A 97 -13.41 -35.52 -5.06
N GLU A 98 -12.99 -36.39 -4.14
CA GLU A 98 -11.82 -36.12 -3.28
C GLU A 98 -10.53 -35.93 -4.09
N ILE A 99 -10.29 -36.79 -5.09
CA ILE A 99 -9.11 -36.71 -5.96
C ILE A 99 -9.12 -35.40 -6.76
N SER A 100 -10.26 -35.06 -7.36
CA SER A 100 -10.38 -33.86 -8.20
C SER A 100 -10.30 -32.57 -7.39
N GLU A 101 -10.89 -32.51 -6.19
CA GLU A 101 -10.75 -31.38 -5.29
C GLU A 101 -9.31 -31.18 -4.83
N ARG A 102 -8.62 -32.26 -4.46
CA ARG A 102 -7.21 -32.20 -4.06
C ARG A 102 -6.34 -31.69 -5.20
N SER A 103 -6.49 -32.27 -6.39
CA SER A 103 -5.76 -31.85 -7.59
C SER A 103 -6.03 -30.38 -7.95
N TYR A 104 -7.29 -29.93 -7.79
CA TYR A 104 -7.67 -28.54 -8.02
C TYR A 104 -7.02 -27.59 -7.01
N ARG A 105 -7.00 -27.93 -5.71
CA ARG A 105 -6.31 -27.13 -4.68
C ARG A 105 -4.81 -27.04 -4.94
N ASP A 106 -4.17 -28.15 -5.27
CA ASP A 106 -2.74 -28.17 -5.60
C ASP A 106 -2.44 -27.32 -6.85
N SER A 107 -3.33 -27.35 -7.85
CA SER A 107 -3.23 -26.53 -9.05
C SER A 107 -3.38 -25.03 -8.75
N LEU A 108 -4.31 -24.64 -7.88
CA LEU A 108 -4.46 -23.26 -7.42
C LEU A 108 -3.21 -22.76 -6.69
N LEU A 109 -2.69 -23.55 -5.75
CA LEU A 109 -1.47 -23.23 -5.02
C LEU A 109 -0.29 -23.04 -5.96
N ARG A 110 -0.09 -23.99 -6.89
CA ARG A 110 0.98 -23.89 -7.89
C ARG A 110 0.85 -22.63 -8.74
N LYS A 111 -0.37 -22.33 -9.21
CA LYS A 111 -0.61 -21.16 -10.05
C LYS A 111 -0.36 -19.85 -9.30
N LYS A 112 -0.75 -19.77 -8.03
CA LYS A 112 -0.47 -18.63 -7.15
C LYS A 112 1.04 -18.39 -7.01
N TRP A 113 1.82 -19.45 -6.81
CA TRP A 113 3.28 -19.38 -6.75
C TRP A 113 3.93 -18.93 -8.06
N ASP A 114 3.45 -19.43 -9.19
CA ASP A 114 3.96 -19.01 -10.50
C ASP A 114 3.66 -17.51 -10.74
N LEU A 115 2.45 -17.04 -10.43
CA LEU A 115 2.10 -15.62 -10.53
C LEU A 115 2.98 -14.73 -9.66
N TRP A 116 3.29 -15.17 -8.44
CA TRP A 116 4.18 -14.43 -7.53
C TRP A 116 5.62 -14.38 -8.07
N ARG A 117 6.13 -15.49 -8.61
CA ARG A 117 7.46 -15.56 -9.24
C ARG A 117 7.56 -14.64 -10.46
N ASP A 118 6.59 -14.72 -11.36
CA ASP A 118 6.57 -13.94 -12.59
C ASP A 118 6.46 -12.44 -12.29
N TYR A 119 5.64 -12.07 -11.30
CA TYR A 119 5.52 -10.71 -10.83
C TYR A 119 6.84 -10.16 -10.27
N LYS A 120 7.53 -10.96 -9.44
CA LYS A 120 8.83 -10.59 -8.89
C LYS A 120 9.87 -10.39 -10.00
N ALA A 121 9.96 -11.32 -10.95
CA ALA A 121 10.89 -11.22 -12.08
C ALA A 121 10.60 -9.99 -12.95
N MET A 122 9.32 -9.65 -13.16
CA MET A 122 8.91 -8.45 -13.89
C MET A 122 9.38 -7.17 -13.18
N LEU A 123 9.27 -7.10 -11.84
CA LEU A 123 9.76 -5.96 -11.08
C LEU A 123 11.29 -5.85 -11.12
N GLU A 124 12.00 -6.96 -10.92
CA GLU A 124 13.47 -7.00 -11.00
C GLU A 124 13.99 -6.56 -12.38
N ALA A 125 13.30 -6.93 -13.46
CA ALA A 125 13.65 -6.51 -14.82
C ALA A 125 13.40 -5.01 -15.09
N GLN A 126 12.59 -4.34 -14.26
CA GLN A 126 12.30 -2.91 -14.36
C GLN A 126 13.24 -2.06 -13.48
N GLU A 127 14.00 -2.67 -12.57
CA GLU A 127 14.99 -1.95 -11.77
C GLU A 127 16.18 -1.55 -12.66
N PRO A 128 16.59 -0.26 -12.68
CA PRO A 128 17.74 0.16 -13.46
C PRO A 128 18.99 -0.55 -12.93
N SER A 129 19.81 -1.10 -13.84
CA SER A 129 21.14 -1.58 -13.50
C SER A 129 21.97 -0.37 -13.07
N ASN A 130 22.22 -0.24 -11.78
CA ASN A 130 23.17 0.76 -11.28
C ASN A 130 24.59 0.28 -11.62
N ASP A 131 25.06 0.65 -12.82
CA ASP A 131 26.48 0.62 -13.23
C ASP A 131 27.21 1.92 -12.82
#